data_AF-A0A6G0YMH9-F1
#
_entry.id   AF-A0A6G0YMH9-F1
#
_cell.length_a   1.000
_cell.length_b   1.000
_cell.length_c   1.000
_cell.angle_alpha   90.00
_cell.angle_beta   90.00
_cell.angle_gamma   90.00
#
_symmetry.space_group_name_H-M   'P 1'
#
loop_
_entity.id
_entity.type
_entity.pdbx_description
1 polymer ?
#
loop_
_entity_poly.entity_id
_entity_poly.type
_entity_poly.pdbx_seq_one_letter_code
_entity_poly.pdbx_strand_id
1 'polypeptide(L)'
;MIKISDLHLSIFHDWERVTELKEFCELTLDTIKPVAVLASGDLTDAKKKDGIGSTQYEGEWLAYHNVLTSGKVSEKTKWLDIRGNHDSFDVNNLDSPKNFYRKYSEQGQSHPRSYIYKVTNHAGMSLNMIAVDACLDPGPKRPFNFIGNLDENEIIQLESLANNSKDPIVWFGHYPTSCIFTSGSKTVKSVRSIIGENPMSIVYLCGHLHTLGGLVPQMYTMQSEGFAELELADWKDGRTFRLLAFDQGSFSFIDIRHGQWPIILVTNPKIPWLTIRDMETEEDQKANIKYIRILAFSIDPIKHVSVQIDKEYKWRNCSNVEGSPLFITEWDYNAYSSGLHTLHVIFVIPLNCMQVKVEDIQGRKHEINHPFSLDNSKPALKLFSQWPLNVYFPDVLLMMFVIASLANLLPLLVYRFVSKCTKYKSPWAIGELVTDLIGWVFPWGIYVKGKLIKDSFIYAYGFGQIITFQLPLNFILSHRLDKRMQSLPNTQYTFITSPFIYVDMIFFFLIIWQIVCCLWFFGAYGWIATIFGPLKTWSIFIALWLWNETRKITTNEIRYATGVMEKLNTN
;
A
#
# COMPACT_ATOMS: atom_id res chain seq x y z
N MET A 1 19.62 3.22 18.12
CA MET A 1 19.17 1.94 17.50
C MET A 1 18.99 2.16 16.02
N ILE A 2 18.93 1.10 15.22
CA ILE A 2 18.57 1.20 13.80
C ILE A 2 17.34 0.32 13.54
N LYS A 3 16.51 0.70 12.57
CA LYS A 3 15.49 -0.16 11.98
C LYS A 3 15.76 -0.34 10.49
N ILE A 4 15.58 -1.55 10.01
CA ILE A 4 15.59 -1.93 8.60
C ILE A 4 14.36 -2.81 8.33
N SER A 5 13.81 -2.76 7.12
CA SER A 5 12.60 -3.50 6.77
C SER A 5 12.60 -3.84 5.29
N ASP A 6 11.84 -4.86 4.91
CA ASP A 6 11.54 -5.17 3.53
C ASP A 6 12.82 -5.33 2.70
N LEU A 7 13.67 -6.27 3.15
CA LEU A 7 14.96 -6.59 2.52
C LEU A 7 14.78 -7.18 1.14
N HIS A 8 13.81 -8.10 1.03
CA HIS A 8 13.53 -8.88 -0.17
C HIS A 8 14.80 -9.39 -0.84
N LEU A 9 15.69 -10.01 -0.05
CA LEU A 9 16.88 -10.64 -0.58
C LEU A 9 16.43 -11.74 -1.56
N SER A 10 16.93 -11.65 -2.79
CA SER A 10 16.50 -12.55 -3.86
C SER A 10 17.67 -13.16 -4.60
N ILE A 11 17.56 -14.45 -4.90
CA ILE A 11 18.48 -15.15 -5.79
C ILE A 11 18.16 -14.92 -7.28
N PHE A 12 17.02 -14.28 -7.60
CA PHE A 12 16.58 -14.05 -8.97
C PHE A 12 16.66 -12.59 -9.39
N HIS A 13 16.45 -11.66 -8.46
CA HIS A 13 16.31 -10.24 -8.74
C HIS A 13 17.24 -9.41 -7.86
N ASP A 14 17.98 -8.49 -8.47
CA ASP A 14 18.75 -7.46 -7.77
C ASP A 14 19.60 -8.00 -6.61
N TRP A 15 20.70 -8.67 -6.97
CA TRP A 15 21.67 -9.18 -6.00
C TRP A 15 22.38 -8.07 -5.23
N GLU A 16 22.30 -6.81 -5.68
CA GLU A 16 22.90 -5.66 -5.00
C GLU A 16 22.27 -5.48 -3.60
N ARG A 17 21.01 -5.89 -3.40
CA ARG A 17 20.35 -5.94 -2.08
C ARG A 17 21.18 -6.68 -1.03
N VAL A 18 21.80 -7.78 -1.43
CA VAL A 18 22.62 -8.63 -0.55
C VAL A 18 23.98 -7.98 -0.32
N THR A 19 24.64 -7.50 -1.38
CA THR A 19 25.98 -6.90 -1.26
C THR A 19 25.96 -5.58 -0.52
N GLU A 20 24.95 -4.75 -0.73
CA GLU A 20 24.78 -3.48 -0.01
C GLU A 20 24.35 -3.73 1.44
N LEU A 21 23.59 -4.80 1.74
CA LEU A 21 23.27 -5.16 3.13
C LEU A 21 24.52 -5.61 3.87
N LYS A 22 25.42 -6.32 3.16
CA LYS A 22 26.74 -6.66 3.68
C LYS A 22 27.57 -5.42 3.95
N GLU A 23 27.64 -4.49 3.01
CA GLU A 23 28.31 -3.20 3.21
C GLU A 23 27.70 -2.43 4.38
N PHE A 24 26.38 -2.41 4.54
CA PHE A 24 25.70 -1.82 5.69
C PHE A 24 26.17 -2.46 7.01
N CYS A 25 26.30 -3.79 7.06
CA CYS A 25 26.79 -4.50 8.25
C CYS A 25 28.28 -4.24 8.54
N GLU A 26 29.08 -4.02 7.51
CA GLU A 26 30.54 -3.79 7.61
C GLU A 26 30.90 -2.33 7.87
N LEU A 27 30.16 -1.38 7.30
CA LEU A 27 30.50 0.05 7.36
C LEU A 27 29.56 0.81 8.30
N THR A 28 28.25 0.70 8.06
CA THR A 28 27.25 1.50 8.78
C THR A 28 27.13 1.08 10.24
N LEU A 29 27.09 -0.23 10.53
CA LEU A 29 27.05 -0.72 11.91
C LEU A 29 28.33 -0.39 12.69
N ASP A 30 29.50 -0.46 12.06
CA ASP A 30 30.78 -0.14 12.72
C ASP A 30 30.93 1.36 13.00
N THR A 31 30.31 2.19 12.16
CA THR A 31 30.32 3.65 12.30
C THR A 31 29.31 4.12 13.35
N ILE A 32 28.07 3.62 13.30
CA ILE A 32 26.99 4.07 14.21
C ILE A 32 27.03 3.37 15.56
N LYS A 33 27.49 2.11 15.60
CA LYS A 33 27.51 1.22 16.78
C LYS A 33 26.17 1.19 17.52
N PRO A 34 25.06 0.86 16.82
CA PRO A 34 23.75 0.87 17.45
C PRO A 34 23.64 -0.23 18.52
N VAL A 35 22.97 0.07 19.62
CA VAL A 35 22.70 -0.95 20.67
C VAL A 35 21.83 -2.12 20.19
N ALA A 36 20.96 -1.87 19.21
CA ALA A 36 20.15 -2.88 18.56
C ALA A 36 19.76 -2.45 17.14
N VAL A 37 19.55 -3.44 16.28
CA VAL A 37 18.95 -3.32 14.94
C VAL A 37 17.63 -4.09 14.92
N LEU A 38 16.55 -3.42 14.54
CA LEU A 38 15.22 -4.01 14.38
C LEU A 38 14.99 -4.33 12.90
N ALA A 39 14.94 -5.61 12.55
CA ALA A 39 14.68 -6.07 11.18
C ALA A 39 13.22 -6.54 11.06
N SER A 40 12.35 -5.66 10.58
CA SER A 40 10.88 -5.80 10.66
C SER A 40 10.25 -6.61 9.51
N GLY A 41 10.85 -7.73 9.13
CA GLY A 41 10.25 -8.68 8.19
C GLY A 41 10.51 -8.41 6.71
N ASP A 42 9.99 -9.34 5.89
CA ASP A 42 10.30 -9.52 4.48
C ASP A 42 11.81 -9.57 4.25
N LEU A 43 12.45 -10.45 5.04
CA LEU A 43 13.89 -10.70 5.02
C LEU A 43 14.30 -11.33 3.67
N THR A 44 13.42 -12.14 3.09
CA THR A 44 13.59 -12.80 1.79
C THR A 44 12.51 -12.40 0.80
N ASP A 45 12.76 -12.51 -0.51
CA ASP A 45 11.75 -12.14 -1.52
C ASP A 45 10.74 -13.25 -1.76
N ALA A 46 11.14 -14.54 -1.71
CA ALA A 46 10.27 -15.71 -1.84
C ALA A 46 9.32 -15.69 -3.06
N LYS A 47 9.64 -14.90 -4.09
CA LYS A 47 8.94 -14.88 -5.38
C LYS A 47 9.61 -15.86 -6.33
N LYS A 48 8.80 -16.48 -7.17
CA LYS A 48 9.33 -17.18 -8.35
C LYS A 48 10.04 -16.19 -9.27
N LYS A 49 10.96 -16.69 -10.09
CA LYS A 49 11.72 -15.92 -11.09
C LYS A 49 10.83 -15.10 -12.05
N ASP A 50 9.61 -15.55 -12.32
CA ASP A 50 8.63 -14.83 -13.15
C ASP A 50 7.90 -13.71 -12.40
N GLY A 51 8.09 -13.61 -11.08
CA GLY A 51 7.42 -12.65 -10.21
C GLY A 51 5.93 -12.92 -10.01
N ILE A 52 5.37 -14.07 -10.45
CA ILE A 52 3.94 -14.37 -10.38
C ILE A 52 3.61 -15.24 -9.16
N GLY A 53 4.34 -16.35 -8.99
CA GLY A 53 4.13 -17.26 -7.86
C GLY A 53 5.03 -16.94 -6.66
N SER A 54 4.79 -17.63 -5.54
CA SER A 54 5.69 -17.61 -4.39
C SER A 54 5.96 -18.99 -3.82
N THR A 55 7.15 -19.16 -3.23
CA THR A 55 7.59 -20.32 -2.44
C THR A 55 8.88 -19.95 -1.70
N GLN A 56 9.25 -20.70 -0.67
CA GLN A 56 10.50 -20.48 0.05
C GLN A 56 11.72 -21.00 -0.73
N TYR A 57 12.77 -20.18 -0.81
CA TYR A 57 14.05 -20.56 -1.38
C TYR A 57 15.14 -20.52 -0.31
N GLU A 58 15.72 -21.67 0.00
CA GLU A 58 16.78 -21.77 1.01
C GLU A 58 18.00 -20.88 0.66
N GLY A 59 18.27 -20.67 -0.63
CA GLY A 59 19.34 -19.78 -1.10
C GLY A 59 19.20 -18.31 -0.65
N GLU A 60 17.98 -17.79 -0.57
CA GLU A 60 17.72 -16.41 -0.11
C GLU A 60 17.99 -16.29 1.39
N TRP A 61 17.58 -17.31 2.16
CA TRP A 61 17.85 -17.41 3.59
C TRP A 61 19.32 -17.64 3.91
N LEU A 62 20.02 -18.43 3.11
CA LEU A 62 21.47 -18.59 3.20
C LEU A 62 22.18 -17.26 2.91
N ALA A 63 21.71 -16.49 1.91
CA ALA A 63 22.26 -15.16 1.64
C ALA A 63 22.08 -14.24 2.87
N TYR A 64 20.88 -14.20 3.45
CA TYR A 64 20.59 -13.45 4.67
C TYR A 64 21.53 -13.84 5.82
N HIS A 65 21.58 -15.13 6.15
CA HIS A 65 22.41 -15.67 7.22
C HIS A 65 23.91 -15.40 7.00
N ASN A 66 24.39 -15.57 5.77
CA ASN A 66 25.79 -15.34 5.42
C ASN A 66 26.16 -13.86 5.54
N VAL A 67 25.26 -12.93 5.22
CA VAL A 67 25.50 -11.49 5.42
C VAL A 67 25.67 -11.18 6.89
N LEU A 68 24.78 -11.66 7.77
CA LEU A 68 24.86 -11.38 9.20
C LEU A 68 26.09 -12.01 9.85
N THR A 69 26.40 -13.26 9.51
CA THR A 69 27.55 -13.99 10.06
C THR A 69 28.88 -13.44 9.55
N SER A 70 29.03 -13.20 8.24
CA SER A 70 30.27 -12.63 7.69
C SER A 70 30.50 -11.18 8.13
N GLY A 71 29.42 -10.40 8.29
CA GLY A 71 29.45 -9.07 8.88
C GLY A 71 29.65 -9.06 10.39
N LYS A 72 29.72 -10.24 11.04
CA LYS A 72 29.86 -10.42 12.50
C LYS A 72 28.87 -9.59 13.31
N VAL A 73 27.63 -9.51 12.85
CA VAL A 73 26.61 -8.61 13.38
C VAL A 73 26.39 -8.84 14.88
N SER A 74 26.41 -10.09 15.34
CA SER A 74 26.25 -10.46 16.75
C SER A 74 27.33 -9.89 17.68
N GLU A 75 28.53 -9.58 17.16
CA GLU A 75 29.61 -8.92 17.92
C GLU A 75 29.43 -7.40 17.98
N LYS A 76 28.66 -6.82 17.05
CA LYS A 76 28.52 -5.37 16.86
C LYS A 76 27.25 -4.80 17.48
N THR A 77 26.16 -5.55 17.45
CA THR A 77 24.84 -5.07 17.85
C THR A 77 23.90 -6.25 18.14
N LYS A 78 22.80 -6.00 18.87
CA LYS A 78 21.73 -6.99 18.96
C LYS A 78 20.82 -6.91 17.74
N TRP A 79 20.84 -7.94 16.91
CA TRP A 79 19.96 -8.06 15.74
C TRP A 79 18.64 -8.73 16.12
N LEU A 80 17.54 -7.99 16.05
CA LEU A 80 16.20 -8.41 16.41
C LEU A 80 15.34 -8.50 15.16
N ASP A 81 15.31 -9.69 14.55
CA ASP A 81 14.49 -9.98 13.38
C ASP A 81 13.11 -10.54 13.75
N ILE A 82 12.14 -10.30 12.88
CA ILE A 82 10.81 -10.90 12.89
C ILE A 82 10.42 -11.18 11.44
N ARG A 83 9.46 -12.08 11.21
CA ARG A 83 9.01 -12.44 9.87
C ARG A 83 8.09 -11.39 9.25
N GLY A 84 8.16 -11.28 7.93
CA GLY A 84 7.11 -10.67 7.11
C GLY A 84 6.32 -11.69 6.30
N ASN A 85 5.41 -11.21 5.47
CA ASN A 85 4.53 -12.07 4.70
C ASN A 85 5.30 -12.88 3.64
N HIS A 86 6.41 -12.37 3.13
CA HIS A 86 7.29 -13.09 2.19
C HIS A 86 8.02 -14.25 2.86
N ASP A 87 8.41 -14.08 4.12
CA ASP A 87 9.10 -15.08 4.92
C ASP A 87 8.19 -16.26 5.34
N SER A 88 6.88 -16.14 5.10
CA SER A 88 5.87 -17.16 5.40
C SER A 88 5.17 -17.73 4.16
N PHE A 89 5.54 -17.32 2.93
CA PHE A 89 4.93 -17.86 1.71
C PHE A 89 5.13 -19.37 1.56
N ASP A 90 4.06 -20.12 1.29
CA ASP A 90 4.12 -21.57 1.03
C ASP A 90 4.72 -22.37 2.20
N VAL A 91 4.45 -21.93 3.43
CA VAL A 91 4.90 -22.58 4.68
C VAL A 91 3.67 -23.18 5.38
N ASN A 92 3.65 -24.50 5.50
CA ASN A 92 2.48 -25.23 6.03
C ASN A 92 2.20 -24.98 7.51
N ASN A 93 3.24 -24.78 8.32
CA ASN A 93 3.14 -24.43 9.74
C ASN A 93 4.52 -24.03 10.29
N LEU A 94 4.58 -23.59 11.55
CA LEU A 94 5.82 -23.18 12.21
C LEU A 94 6.88 -24.30 12.32
N ASP A 95 6.46 -25.56 12.37
CA ASP A 95 7.35 -26.73 12.42
C ASP A 95 7.75 -27.25 11.04
N SER A 96 7.29 -26.60 9.97
CA SER A 96 7.61 -27.01 8.61
C SER A 96 9.11 -26.96 8.37
N PRO A 97 9.70 -27.97 7.68
CA PRO A 97 11.10 -27.89 7.25
C PRO A 97 11.37 -26.75 6.26
N LYS A 98 10.31 -26.17 5.66
CA LYS A 98 10.39 -24.98 4.81
C LYS A 98 10.32 -23.67 5.61
N ASN A 99 10.09 -23.71 6.92
CA ASN A 99 10.14 -22.51 7.76
C ASN A 99 11.61 -22.12 8.00
N PHE A 100 12.23 -21.52 6.99
CA PHE A 100 13.64 -21.17 7.01
C PHE A 100 13.98 -20.02 7.94
N TYR A 101 13.01 -19.18 8.32
CA TYR A 101 13.19 -18.19 9.40
C TYR A 101 13.70 -18.86 10.69
N ARG A 102 13.06 -19.97 11.10
CA ARG A 102 13.48 -20.73 12.28
C ARG A 102 14.89 -21.30 12.16
N LYS A 103 15.40 -21.51 10.94
CA LYS A 103 16.71 -22.13 10.69
C LYS A 103 17.83 -21.09 10.57
N TYR A 104 17.57 -19.97 9.90
CA TYR A 104 18.59 -19.05 9.40
C TYR A 104 18.56 -17.64 9.99
N SER A 105 17.45 -17.22 10.61
CA SER A 105 17.37 -15.90 11.26
C SER A 105 17.99 -15.92 12.65
N GLU A 106 18.31 -14.73 13.18
CA GLU A 106 18.94 -14.55 14.49
C GLU A 106 17.99 -14.82 15.65
N GLN A 107 16.70 -14.50 15.51
CA GLN A 107 15.73 -14.67 16.58
C GLN A 107 14.80 -15.88 16.38
N GLY A 108 14.64 -16.38 15.15
CA GLY A 108 13.64 -17.39 14.80
C GLY A 108 13.84 -18.76 15.44
N GLN A 109 15.08 -19.12 15.80
CA GLN A 109 15.35 -20.37 16.52
C GLN A 109 14.75 -20.38 17.94
N SER A 110 14.85 -19.25 18.65
CA SER A 110 14.37 -19.10 20.02
C SER A 110 12.93 -18.57 20.08
N HIS A 111 12.52 -17.83 19.05
CA HIS A 111 11.26 -17.09 19.01
C HIS A 111 10.53 -17.36 17.69
N PRO A 112 9.68 -18.41 17.64
CA PRO A 112 8.96 -18.77 16.41
C PRO A 112 7.80 -17.81 16.07
N ARG A 113 7.36 -16.99 17.04
CA ARG A 113 6.30 -15.97 16.93
C ARG A 113 6.76 -14.69 17.68
N SER A 114 5.81 -13.80 17.97
CA SER A 114 6.00 -12.59 18.77
C SER A 114 6.83 -12.82 20.04
N TYR A 115 7.73 -11.88 20.34
CA TYR A 115 8.64 -11.95 21.48
C TYR A 115 8.98 -10.58 22.05
N ILE A 116 9.61 -10.57 23.22
CA ILE A 116 10.15 -9.36 23.85
C ILE A 116 11.66 -9.49 24.03
N TYR A 117 12.39 -8.39 23.85
CA TYR A 117 13.79 -8.29 24.20
C TYR A 117 14.08 -6.97 24.91
N LYS A 118 14.73 -7.02 26.07
CA LYS A 118 15.16 -5.82 26.80
C LYS A 118 16.54 -5.39 26.32
N VAL A 119 16.60 -4.21 25.69
CA VAL A 119 17.85 -3.59 25.24
C VAL A 119 18.30 -2.60 26.31
N THR A 120 19.51 -2.75 26.81
CA THR A 120 20.13 -1.82 27.77
C THR A 120 21.38 -1.22 27.16
N ASN A 121 21.50 0.11 27.20
CA ASN A 121 22.70 0.80 26.70
C ASN A 121 23.82 0.82 27.75
N HIS A 122 25.02 1.28 27.36
CA HIS A 122 26.17 1.40 28.26
C HIS A 122 25.95 2.35 29.46
N ALA A 123 25.00 3.28 29.35
CA ALA A 123 24.63 4.20 30.42
C ALA A 123 23.56 3.62 31.37
N GLY A 124 23.11 2.38 31.17
CA GLY A 124 22.11 1.69 32.01
C GLY A 124 20.65 1.98 31.63
N MET A 125 20.39 2.86 30.66
CA MET A 125 19.03 3.11 30.15
C MET A 125 18.55 1.89 29.38
N SER A 126 17.32 1.47 29.68
CA SER A 126 16.73 0.27 29.08
C SER A 126 15.43 0.57 28.34
N LEU A 127 15.20 -0.19 27.27
CA LEU A 127 13.98 -0.16 26.48
C LEU A 127 13.54 -1.61 26.22
N ASN A 128 12.24 -1.85 26.24
CA ASN A 128 11.65 -3.12 25.85
C ASN A 128 11.30 -3.08 24.36
N MET A 129 11.81 -4.06 23.60
CA MET A 129 11.49 -4.25 22.19
C MET A 129 10.48 -5.37 22.09
N ILE A 130 9.24 -5.07 21.68
CA ILE A 130 8.24 -6.12 21.42
C ILE A 130 8.10 -6.32 19.92
N ALA A 131 8.47 -7.51 19.47
CA ALA A 131 8.32 -7.97 18.09
C ALA A 131 6.92 -8.56 17.91
N VAL A 132 6.18 -8.08 16.91
CA VAL A 132 4.82 -8.51 16.58
C VAL A 132 4.84 -9.34 15.29
N ASP A 133 4.58 -10.63 15.44
CA ASP A 133 4.39 -11.55 14.31
C ASP A 133 2.90 -11.69 14.00
N ALA A 134 2.43 -10.99 12.96
CA ALA A 134 1.07 -11.12 12.44
C ALA A 134 1.01 -12.00 11.17
N CYS A 135 2.04 -12.80 10.88
CA CYS A 135 2.04 -13.69 9.74
C CYS A 135 1.00 -14.79 9.91
N LEU A 136 0.34 -15.13 8.80
CA LEU A 136 -0.62 -16.24 8.76
C LEU A 136 0.07 -17.58 9.02
N ASP A 137 -0.62 -18.45 9.74
CA ASP A 137 -0.23 -19.84 9.97
C ASP A 137 -1.46 -20.76 9.76
N PRO A 138 -1.49 -21.58 8.69
CA PRO A 138 -0.49 -21.74 7.63
C PRO A 138 -0.26 -20.47 6.80
N GLY A 139 0.96 -20.31 6.29
CA GLY A 139 1.34 -19.21 5.40
C GLY A 139 1.00 -19.54 3.94
N PRO A 140 -0.04 -18.90 3.35
CA PRO A 140 -0.48 -19.24 2.00
C PRO A 140 0.52 -18.72 0.96
N LYS A 141 0.34 -19.14 -0.30
CA LYS A 141 0.99 -18.46 -1.42
C LYS A 141 0.35 -17.08 -1.63
N ARG A 142 1.07 -16.19 -2.29
CA ARG A 142 0.50 -14.94 -2.80
C ARG A 142 -0.72 -15.22 -3.68
N PRO A 143 -1.69 -14.31 -3.76
CA PRO A 143 -1.73 -12.97 -3.15
C PRO A 143 -2.41 -12.90 -1.76
N PHE A 144 -2.70 -14.03 -1.12
CA PHE A 144 -3.68 -14.08 -0.02
C PHE A 144 -3.13 -13.81 1.41
N ASN A 145 -1.91 -13.27 1.55
CA ASN A 145 -1.29 -12.93 2.84
C ASN A 145 -0.94 -11.44 2.99
N PHE A 146 -1.55 -10.56 2.19
CA PHE A 146 -1.37 -9.10 2.31
C PHE A 146 -1.96 -8.54 3.62
N ILE A 147 -2.91 -9.24 4.23
CA ILE A 147 -3.45 -8.90 5.54
C ILE A 147 -2.91 -9.90 6.55
N GLY A 148 -2.26 -9.40 7.59
CA GLY A 148 -1.81 -10.19 8.73
C GLY A 148 -2.97 -10.56 9.64
N ASN A 149 -2.79 -11.55 10.49
CA ASN A 149 -3.79 -11.97 11.48
C ASN A 149 -3.12 -12.16 12.84
N LEU A 150 -3.74 -11.60 13.88
CA LEU A 150 -3.48 -11.93 15.27
C LEU A 150 -4.74 -12.56 15.84
N ASP A 151 -4.64 -13.81 16.30
CA ASP A 151 -5.74 -14.45 17.02
C ASP A 151 -5.79 -14.03 18.49
N GLU A 152 -6.83 -14.46 19.19
CA GLU A 152 -7.06 -14.13 20.60
C GLU A 152 -5.89 -14.56 21.51
N ASN A 153 -5.26 -15.70 21.26
CA ASN A 153 -4.12 -16.15 22.07
C ASN A 153 -2.90 -15.26 21.85
N GLU A 154 -2.64 -14.86 20.61
CA GLU A 154 -1.53 -13.97 20.28
C GLU A 154 -1.72 -12.58 20.87
N ILE A 155 -2.94 -12.06 20.85
CA ILE A 155 -3.29 -10.79 21.50
C ILE A 155 -3.07 -10.87 23.01
N ILE A 156 -3.56 -11.92 23.67
CA ILE A 156 -3.36 -12.13 25.11
C ILE A 156 -1.87 -12.23 25.44
N GLN A 157 -1.10 -12.92 24.60
CA GLN A 157 0.35 -13.00 24.75
C GLN A 157 1.02 -11.63 24.63
N LEU A 158 0.70 -10.85 23.59
CA LEU A 158 1.26 -9.50 23.40
C LEU A 158 0.89 -8.55 24.56
N GLU A 159 -0.35 -8.60 25.03
CA GLU A 159 -0.79 -7.84 26.21
C GLU A 159 -0.02 -8.26 27.46
N SER A 160 0.22 -9.57 27.64
CA SER A 160 1.04 -10.08 28.75
C SER A 160 2.49 -9.58 28.67
N LEU A 161 3.12 -9.61 27.49
CA LEU A 161 4.49 -9.10 27.29
C LEU A 161 4.58 -7.61 27.65
N ALA A 162 3.58 -6.82 27.23
CA ALA A 162 3.53 -5.39 27.49
C ALA A 162 3.28 -5.07 28.97
N ASN A 163 2.33 -5.76 29.62
CA ASN A 163 1.97 -5.49 31.01
C ASN A 163 3.05 -5.93 32.01
N ASN A 164 3.91 -6.89 31.62
CA ASN A 164 5.06 -7.31 32.42
C ASN A 164 6.29 -6.39 32.25
N SER A 165 6.20 -5.35 31.42
CA SER A 165 7.29 -4.42 31.12
C SER A 165 7.22 -3.18 32.00
N LYS A 166 8.35 -2.80 32.63
CA LYS A 166 8.47 -1.61 33.48
C LYS A 166 9.24 -0.45 32.84
N ASP A 167 9.95 -0.72 31.76
CA ASP A 167 10.70 0.28 30.99
C ASP A 167 9.93 0.62 29.69
N PRO A 168 10.21 1.77 29.05
CA PRO A 168 9.50 2.18 27.85
C PRO A 168 9.59 1.14 26.73
N ILE A 169 8.50 1.01 25.97
CA ILE A 169 8.28 -0.06 25.00
C ILE A 169 8.30 0.52 23.59
N VAL A 170 9.17 -0.05 22.76
CA VAL A 170 9.19 0.13 21.31
C VAL A 170 8.63 -1.14 20.70
N TRP A 171 7.51 -1.01 20.00
CA TRP A 171 6.91 -2.10 19.27
C TRP A 171 7.41 -2.10 17.83
N PHE A 172 7.62 -3.27 17.25
CA PHE A 172 7.94 -3.40 15.84
C PHE A 172 7.34 -4.68 15.26
N GLY A 173 6.99 -4.64 13.98
CA GLY A 173 6.43 -5.76 13.26
C GLY A 173 6.44 -5.47 11.77
N HIS A 174 6.11 -6.45 10.96
CA HIS A 174 6.11 -6.25 9.51
C HIS A 174 4.90 -5.44 9.04
N TYR A 175 3.70 -5.92 9.35
CA TYR A 175 2.47 -5.26 8.94
C TYR A 175 2.23 -3.97 9.74
N PRO A 176 1.85 -2.86 9.08
CA PRO A 176 1.17 -1.75 9.73
C PRO A 176 -0.09 -2.23 10.45
N THR A 177 -0.49 -1.55 11.52
CA THR A 177 -1.70 -1.91 12.26
C THR A 177 -2.96 -1.82 11.40
N SER A 178 -2.94 -1.00 10.34
CA SER A 178 -4.00 -0.91 9.34
C SER A 178 -4.17 -2.18 8.50
N CYS A 179 -3.14 -3.03 8.44
CA CYS A 179 -3.08 -4.28 7.69
C CYS A 179 -3.10 -5.52 8.60
N ILE A 180 -3.43 -5.39 9.88
CA ILE A 180 -3.55 -6.50 10.82
C ILE A 180 -5.01 -6.72 11.17
N PHE A 181 -5.56 -7.85 10.75
CA PHE A 181 -6.85 -8.33 11.23
C PHE A 181 -6.67 -8.93 12.63
N THR A 182 -7.54 -8.57 13.57
CA THR A 182 -7.58 -9.21 14.89
C THR A 182 -8.78 -10.13 14.96
N SER A 183 -8.55 -11.44 15.01
CA SER A 183 -9.59 -12.45 15.10
C SER A 183 -10.00 -12.65 16.57
N GLY A 184 -11.20 -12.23 16.95
CA GLY A 184 -11.70 -12.43 18.32
C GLY A 184 -13.14 -11.99 18.54
N SER A 185 -13.74 -12.42 19.65
CA SER A 185 -15.02 -11.90 20.17
C SER A 185 -14.95 -10.37 20.31
N LYS A 186 -16.11 -9.67 20.34
CA LYS A 186 -16.20 -8.21 20.63
C LYS A 186 -15.51 -7.78 21.94
N THR A 187 -15.05 -8.73 22.75
CA THR A 187 -14.37 -8.56 24.03
C THR A 187 -12.85 -8.48 23.94
N VAL A 188 -12.23 -8.83 22.80
CA VAL A 188 -10.77 -8.84 22.64
C VAL A 188 -10.28 -7.48 22.12
N LYS A 189 -9.23 -6.94 22.74
CA LYS A 189 -8.61 -5.67 22.35
C LYS A 189 -7.95 -5.78 20.98
N SER A 190 -8.00 -4.71 20.18
CA SER A 190 -7.21 -4.63 18.95
C SER A 190 -5.72 -4.42 19.28
N VAL A 191 -4.82 -4.69 18.32
CA VAL A 191 -3.40 -4.38 18.48
C VAL A 191 -3.15 -2.90 18.80
N ARG A 192 -3.90 -1.97 18.17
CA ARG A 192 -3.82 -0.54 18.47
C ARG A 192 -4.23 -0.23 19.91
N SER A 193 -5.28 -0.89 20.40
CA SER A 193 -5.76 -0.73 21.78
C SER A 193 -4.72 -1.20 22.79
N ILE A 194 -4.08 -2.36 22.57
CA ILE A 194 -3.05 -2.88 23.50
C ILE A 194 -1.85 -1.92 23.56
N ILE A 195 -1.38 -1.45 22.41
CA ILE A 195 -0.28 -0.48 22.34
C ILE A 195 -0.70 0.82 23.03
N GLY A 196 -1.88 1.34 22.70
CA GLY A 196 -2.38 2.63 23.17
C GLY A 196 -2.82 2.66 24.65
N GLU A 197 -3.28 1.57 25.22
CA GLU A 197 -3.66 1.53 26.64
C GLU A 197 -2.46 1.37 27.57
N ASN A 198 -1.37 0.74 27.11
CA ASN A 198 -0.19 0.53 27.94
C ASN A 198 0.65 1.82 28.02
N PRO A 199 0.78 2.49 29.19
CA PRO A 199 1.44 3.79 29.34
C PRO A 199 2.89 3.82 28.86
N MET A 200 3.59 2.68 28.91
CA MET A 200 5.00 2.55 28.55
C MET A 200 5.22 2.47 27.03
N SER A 201 4.19 2.23 26.22
CA SER A 201 4.30 2.20 24.76
C SER A 201 4.61 3.57 24.18
N ILE A 202 5.69 3.65 23.41
CA ILE A 202 6.14 4.87 22.73
C ILE A 202 5.67 4.87 21.26
N VAL A 203 6.06 3.84 20.52
CA VAL A 203 6.00 3.81 19.05
C VAL A 203 5.77 2.40 18.54
N TYR A 204 5.07 2.28 17.42
CA TYR A 204 4.97 1.08 16.58
C TYR A 204 5.72 1.30 15.27
N LEU A 205 6.69 0.44 14.97
CA LEU A 205 7.57 0.53 13.82
C LEU A 205 7.22 -0.59 12.81
N CYS A 206 6.78 -0.23 11.61
CA CYS A 206 6.30 -1.19 10.59
C CYS A 206 6.90 -1.04 9.17
N GLY A 207 6.70 -2.01 8.30
CA GLY A 207 7.15 -2.02 6.90
C GLY A 207 5.99 -2.29 5.95
N HIS A 208 6.17 -3.26 5.05
CA HIS A 208 5.15 -3.93 4.22
C HIS A 208 4.58 -3.11 3.05
N LEU A 209 4.28 -1.82 3.26
CA LEU A 209 3.61 -1.00 2.26
C LEU A 209 4.57 -0.31 1.27
N HIS A 210 5.88 -0.30 1.55
CA HIS A 210 6.90 0.27 0.67
C HIS A 210 6.59 1.71 0.26
N THR A 211 6.13 2.58 1.17
CA THR A 211 5.66 3.94 0.81
C THR A 211 4.57 3.97 -0.28
N LEU A 212 3.75 2.91 -0.38
CA LEU A 212 2.83 2.66 -1.49
C LEU A 212 3.51 2.74 -2.86
N GLY A 213 4.67 2.09 -2.98
CA GLY A 213 5.50 2.12 -4.19
C GLY A 213 6.11 3.50 -4.47
N GLY A 214 6.48 4.24 -3.41
CA GLY A 214 7.08 5.58 -3.50
C GLY A 214 6.08 6.74 -3.61
N LEU A 215 4.77 6.46 -3.71
CA LEU A 215 3.73 7.49 -3.81
C LEU A 215 3.56 8.30 -2.51
N VAL A 216 3.91 7.71 -1.37
CA VAL A 216 3.77 8.30 -0.03
C VAL A 216 5.09 8.17 0.73
N PRO A 217 6.10 9.01 0.44
CA PRO A 217 7.46 8.86 0.97
C PRO A 217 7.61 9.08 2.49
N GLN A 218 6.57 9.52 3.18
CA GLN A 218 6.57 9.77 4.63
C GLN A 218 5.29 9.22 5.26
N MET A 219 5.19 7.89 5.42
CA MET A 219 4.07 7.24 6.07
C MET A 219 4.26 7.17 7.57
N TYR A 220 3.92 8.27 8.25
CA TYR A 220 3.95 8.40 9.71
C TYR A 220 2.61 8.92 10.18
N THR A 221 2.10 8.41 11.29
CA THR A 221 0.87 8.91 11.92
C THR A 221 0.98 8.88 13.44
N MET A 222 0.20 9.74 14.09
CA MET A 222 -0.14 9.59 15.50
C MET A 222 -1.50 8.90 15.55
N GLN A 223 -1.53 7.67 16.06
CA GLN A 223 -2.78 6.93 16.21
C GLN A 223 -3.67 7.59 17.27
N SER A 224 -4.99 7.44 17.12
CA SER A 224 -5.98 7.98 18.05
C SER A 224 -5.77 7.51 19.49
N GLU A 225 -5.18 6.34 19.66
CA GLU A 225 -4.88 5.70 20.93
C GLU A 225 -3.57 6.24 21.58
N GLY A 226 -2.95 7.26 20.99
CA GLY A 226 -1.89 8.05 21.62
C GLY A 226 -0.48 7.47 21.52
N PHE A 227 -0.17 6.79 20.42
CA PHE A 227 1.18 6.32 20.07
C PHE A 227 1.54 6.70 18.64
N ALA A 228 2.84 6.79 18.34
CA ALA A 228 3.31 7.03 16.98
C ALA A 228 3.37 5.70 16.21
N GLU A 229 2.85 5.68 14.98
CA GLU A 229 3.05 4.56 14.05
C GLU A 229 3.85 5.04 12.85
N LEU A 230 4.99 4.39 12.62
CA LEU A 230 5.98 4.83 11.65
C LEU A 230 6.35 3.68 10.71
N GLU A 231 5.79 3.71 9.51
CA GLU A 231 6.27 2.86 8.43
C GLU A 231 7.65 3.35 8.01
N LEU A 232 8.57 2.42 7.76
CA LEU A 232 9.84 2.70 7.10
C LEU A 232 9.66 2.26 5.66
N ALA A 233 10.20 3.01 4.69
CA ALA A 233 10.12 2.71 3.28
C ALA A 233 10.53 1.27 2.92
N ASP A 234 11.72 1.06 2.40
CA ASP A 234 12.23 -0.29 2.23
C ASP A 234 13.73 -0.30 1.96
N TRP A 235 14.32 -1.46 2.20
CA TRP A 235 15.61 -1.79 1.67
C TRP A 235 15.52 -2.19 0.19
N LYS A 236 14.48 -2.93 -0.22
CA LYS A 236 14.30 -3.54 -1.55
C LYS A 236 14.57 -2.65 -2.78
N ASP A 237 14.10 -1.42 -2.77
CA ASP A 237 14.18 -0.46 -3.88
C ASP A 237 14.84 0.85 -3.40
N GLY A 238 14.53 1.30 -2.18
CA GLY A 238 15.05 2.56 -1.62
C GLY A 238 16.41 2.46 -0.94
N ARG A 239 16.82 1.26 -0.51
CA ARG A 239 17.97 1.03 0.39
C ARG A 239 17.91 1.94 1.61
N THR A 240 16.72 2.10 2.18
CA THR A 240 16.47 3.02 3.29
C THR A 240 16.55 2.26 4.62
N PHE A 241 17.21 2.86 5.60
CA PHE A 241 17.17 2.44 7.00
C PHE A 241 16.80 3.63 7.88
N ARG A 242 16.35 3.37 9.11
CA ARG A 242 15.99 4.42 10.07
C ARG A 242 16.92 4.42 11.25
N LEU A 243 17.48 5.58 11.57
CA LEU A 243 18.19 5.82 12.83
C LEU A 243 17.19 6.29 13.89
N LEU A 244 17.27 5.70 15.08
CA LEU A 244 16.37 5.93 16.21
C LEU A 244 17.17 6.32 17.45
N ALA A 245 16.71 7.32 18.17
CA ALA A 245 17.23 7.71 19.48
C ALA A 245 16.09 7.88 20.49
N PHE A 246 16.35 7.41 21.71
CA PHE A 246 15.57 7.76 22.89
C PHE A 246 16.51 8.51 23.82
N ASP A 247 16.17 9.75 24.13
CA ASP A 247 17.03 10.71 24.83
C ASP A 247 16.18 11.44 25.86
N GLN A 248 16.40 11.16 27.15
CA GLN A 248 15.75 11.87 28.26
C GLN A 248 14.20 11.90 28.14
N GLY A 249 13.59 10.72 27.94
CA GLY A 249 12.15 10.59 27.76
C GLY A 249 11.62 10.96 26.37
N SER A 250 12.48 11.47 25.48
CA SER A 250 12.10 11.88 24.12
C SER A 250 12.54 10.90 23.04
N PHE A 251 11.62 10.59 22.13
CA PHE A 251 11.87 9.76 20.96
C PHE A 251 12.13 10.61 19.71
N SER A 252 13.18 10.28 18.97
CA SER A 252 13.56 10.98 17.73
C SER A 252 14.03 9.97 16.68
N PHE A 253 13.79 10.28 15.40
CA PHE A 253 14.22 9.43 14.30
C PHE A 253 14.51 10.20 13.02
N ILE A 254 15.24 9.53 12.11
CA ILE A 254 15.45 9.98 10.73
C ILE A 254 15.58 8.76 9.80
N ASP A 255 15.07 8.90 8.58
CA ASP A 255 15.21 7.91 7.51
C ASP A 255 16.38 8.30 6.62
N ILE A 256 17.24 7.32 6.33
CA ILE A 256 18.54 7.51 5.70
C ILE A 256 18.67 6.53 4.56
N ARG A 257 19.10 7.02 3.40
CA ARG A 257 19.48 6.16 2.29
C ARG A 257 20.87 5.58 2.54
N HIS A 258 21.06 4.29 2.27
CA HIS A 258 22.37 3.64 2.32
C HIS A 258 23.42 4.43 1.52
N GLY A 259 24.63 4.52 2.06
CA GLY A 259 25.72 5.32 1.51
C GLY A 259 25.67 6.83 1.78
N GLN A 260 24.59 7.37 2.38
CA GLN A 260 24.50 8.78 2.74
C GLN A 260 25.33 9.11 3.98
N TRP A 261 26.32 10.00 3.82
CA TRP A 261 27.15 10.53 4.89
C TRP A 261 27.46 12.03 4.68
N PRO A 262 27.58 12.84 5.74
CA PRO A 262 27.31 12.55 7.16
C PRO A 262 25.82 12.35 7.49
N ILE A 263 25.52 11.68 8.61
CA ILE A 263 24.17 11.48 9.16
C ILE A 263 23.96 12.45 10.32
N ILE A 264 22.76 13.06 10.39
CA ILE A 264 22.38 14.04 11.41
C ILE A 264 21.05 13.62 12.02
N LEU A 265 20.99 13.49 13.34
CA LEU A 265 19.75 13.30 14.09
C LEU A 265 19.71 14.30 15.25
N VAL A 266 18.78 15.25 15.18
CA VAL A 266 18.49 16.13 16.31
C VAL A 266 17.65 15.34 17.32
N THR A 267 18.11 15.29 18.57
CA THR A 267 17.37 14.64 19.67
C THR A 267 16.70 15.67 20.58
N ASN A 268 17.22 16.90 20.63
CA ASN A 268 16.58 18.03 21.28
C ASN A 268 16.93 19.35 20.56
N PRO A 269 15.96 20.26 20.30
CA PRO A 269 14.54 20.20 20.67
C PRO A 269 13.74 19.14 19.89
N LYS A 270 12.60 18.70 20.44
CA LYS A 270 11.79 17.60 19.87
C LYS A 270 11.07 17.99 18.59
N ILE A 271 10.71 16.98 17.81
CA ILE A 271 9.81 17.13 16.66
C ILE A 271 8.37 17.35 17.17
N PRO A 272 7.67 18.45 16.82
CA PRO A 272 6.42 18.84 17.50
C PRO A 272 5.24 17.88 17.36
N TRP A 273 5.16 17.19 16.22
CA TRP A 273 4.09 16.21 15.99
C TRP A 273 4.38 14.87 16.68
N LEU A 274 5.62 14.62 17.08
CA LEU A 274 6.11 13.41 17.73
C LEU A 274 6.31 13.62 19.24
N THR A 275 5.65 14.62 19.83
CA THR A 275 5.52 14.71 21.29
C THR A 275 4.57 13.61 21.75
N ILE A 276 5.16 12.42 21.92
CA ILE A 276 4.53 11.25 22.52
C ILE A 276 4.47 11.51 24.04
N ARG A 277 3.59 10.78 24.73
CA ARG A 277 3.37 10.73 26.18
C ARG A 277 4.51 11.30 27.04
N ASP A 278 4.13 11.99 28.10
CA ASP A 278 5.10 12.59 29.02
C ASP A 278 5.90 11.51 29.76
N MET A 279 7.06 11.17 29.20
CA MET A 279 8.03 10.22 29.75
C MET A 279 9.26 10.93 30.31
N GLU A 280 9.25 12.26 30.33
CA GLU A 280 10.37 13.07 30.83
C GLU A 280 10.26 13.26 32.33
N THR A 281 11.37 13.13 33.04
CA THR A 281 11.44 13.55 34.45
C THR A 281 11.60 15.08 34.55
N GLU A 282 11.47 15.62 35.76
CA GLU A 282 11.78 17.03 36.01
C GLU A 282 13.24 17.39 35.67
N GLU A 283 14.17 16.44 35.87
CA GLU A 283 15.57 16.61 35.47
C GLU A 283 15.74 16.63 33.96
N ASP A 284 15.04 15.76 33.24
CA ASP A 284 15.04 15.72 31.78
C ASP A 284 14.56 17.06 31.20
N GLN A 285 13.45 17.59 31.72
CA GLN A 285 12.93 18.89 31.30
C GLN A 285 13.95 20.02 31.51
N LYS A 286 14.66 20.03 32.65
CA LYS A 286 15.74 21.02 32.94
C LYS A 286 16.92 20.88 31.98
N ALA A 287 17.26 19.66 31.56
CA ALA A 287 18.32 19.42 30.60
C ALA A 287 17.91 19.83 29.17
N ASN A 288 16.66 19.56 28.79
CA ASN A 288 16.09 19.88 27.48
C ASN A 288 16.01 21.39 27.21
N ILE A 289 15.76 22.21 28.23
CA ILE A 289 15.76 23.67 28.08
C ILE A 289 17.17 24.26 27.92
N LYS A 290 18.22 23.55 28.33
CA LYS A 290 19.59 24.09 28.37
C LYS A 290 20.37 23.85 27.09
N TYR A 291 20.23 22.69 26.46
CA TYR A 291 21.11 22.26 25.37
C TYR A 291 20.32 21.83 24.13
N ILE A 292 20.74 22.30 22.96
CA ILE A 292 20.46 21.62 21.70
C ILE A 292 21.36 20.39 21.62
N ARG A 293 20.79 19.23 21.27
CA ARG A 293 21.48 17.94 21.23
C ARG A 293 21.33 17.29 19.88
N ILE A 294 22.46 16.94 19.27
CA ILE A 294 22.55 16.41 17.92
C ILE A 294 23.47 15.20 17.94
N LEU A 295 22.97 14.07 17.46
CA LEU A 295 23.80 12.93 17.11
C LEU A 295 24.29 13.11 15.67
N ALA A 296 25.59 13.06 15.46
CA ALA A 296 26.20 13.15 14.14
C ALA A 296 27.16 11.98 13.91
N PHE A 297 27.05 11.35 12.74
CA PHE A 297 27.86 10.21 12.34
C PHE A 297 28.45 10.43 10.96
N SER A 298 29.69 10.00 10.74
CA SER A 298 30.30 9.90 9.42
C SER A 298 31.36 8.79 9.43
N ILE A 299 31.59 8.18 8.27
CA ILE A 299 32.64 7.15 8.11
C ILE A 299 34.05 7.75 8.25
N ASP A 300 34.17 9.06 8.08
CA ASP A 300 35.37 9.82 8.40
C ASP A 300 35.09 10.74 9.60
N PRO A 301 36.13 11.13 10.38
CA PRO A 301 35.98 12.07 11.49
C PRO A 301 35.20 13.34 11.12
N ILE A 302 34.31 13.77 12.02
CA ILE A 302 33.54 15.00 11.86
C ILE A 302 34.44 16.21 12.14
N LYS A 303 34.44 17.19 11.24
CA LYS A 303 35.24 18.41 11.32
C LYS A 303 34.51 19.51 12.09
N HIS A 304 33.24 19.75 11.78
CA HIS A 304 32.39 20.65 12.58
C HIS A 304 30.91 20.30 12.43
N VAL A 305 30.16 20.58 13.50
CA VAL A 305 28.70 20.59 13.54
C VAL A 305 28.27 22.00 13.90
N SER A 306 27.35 22.57 13.14
CA SER A 306 26.87 23.93 13.36
C SER A 306 25.36 24.00 13.27
N VAL A 307 24.76 24.90 14.04
CA VAL A 307 23.32 25.15 14.06
C VAL A 307 22.99 26.61 13.80
N GLN A 308 21.83 26.85 13.22
CA GLN A 308 21.25 28.18 13.02
C GLN A 308 19.75 28.08 13.28
N ILE A 309 19.19 29.02 14.05
CA ILE A 309 17.77 28.99 14.43
C ILE A 309 17.06 30.19 13.78
N ASP A 310 15.94 29.93 13.11
CA ASP A 310 15.11 30.94 12.45
C ASP A 310 15.92 31.87 11.52
N LYS A 311 15.87 33.19 11.74
CA LYS A 311 16.55 34.20 10.89
C LYS A 311 17.88 34.67 11.47
N GLU A 312 18.47 33.95 12.41
CA GLU A 312 19.77 34.33 12.95
C GLU A 312 20.82 34.33 11.85
N TYR A 313 21.58 35.42 11.68
CA TYR A 313 22.61 35.48 10.64
C TYR A 313 23.87 34.64 10.94
N LYS A 314 24.01 34.13 12.16
CA LYS A 314 25.23 33.46 12.64
C LYS A 314 24.96 31.99 12.91
N TRP A 315 25.78 31.15 12.27
CA TRP A 315 25.93 29.75 12.65
C TRP A 315 26.66 29.66 13.98
N ARG A 316 26.14 28.82 14.88
CA ARG A 316 26.76 28.49 16.17
C ARG A 316 27.41 27.13 16.06
N ASN A 317 28.66 27.00 16.50
CA ASN A 317 29.34 25.71 16.50
C ASN A 317 28.92 24.89 17.72
N CYS A 318 28.68 23.60 17.52
CA CYS A 318 28.42 22.65 18.58
C CYS A 318 29.71 22.00 19.05
N SER A 319 29.82 21.81 20.36
CA SER A 319 30.92 21.10 21.01
C SER A 319 30.63 19.60 21.00
N ASN A 320 31.62 18.78 20.62
CA ASN A 320 31.52 17.32 20.75
C ASN A 320 31.61 16.92 22.23
N VAL A 321 30.78 15.96 22.65
CA VAL A 321 30.92 15.29 23.93
C VAL A 321 31.92 14.15 23.76
N GLU A 322 33.04 14.23 24.47
CA GLU A 322 34.19 13.35 24.31
C GLU A 322 33.81 11.86 24.33
N GLY A 323 34.35 11.10 23.38
CA GLY A 323 34.10 9.66 23.26
C GLY A 323 32.69 9.29 22.75
N SER A 324 31.91 10.26 22.26
CA SER A 324 30.54 10.03 21.82
C SER A 324 30.21 10.72 20.48
N PRO A 325 29.17 10.25 19.77
CA PRO A 325 28.65 10.90 18.56
C PRO A 325 27.78 12.14 18.88
N LEU A 326 27.68 12.56 20.14
CA LEU A 326 26.82 13.65 20.59
C LEU A 326 27.54 15.00 20.48
N PHE A 327 26.84 15.96 19.90
CA PHE A 327 27.22 17.35 19.81
C PHE A 327 26.19 18.22 20.51
N ILE A 328 26.66 19.19 21.30
CA ILE A 328 25.81 20.06 22.10
C ILE A 328 26.16 21.53 21.90
N THR A 329 25.16 22.39 22.06
CA THR A 329 25.36 23.83 22.21
C THR A 329 24.31 24.40 23.14
N GLU A 330 24.68 25.40 23.94
CA GLU A 330 23.72 26.16 24.72
C GLU A 330 22.89 27.07 23.82
N TRP A 331 21.65 27.31 24.23
CA TRP A 331 20.71 28.19 23.55
C TRP A 331 19.82 28.90 24.58
N ASP A 332 19.30 30.06 24.21
CA ASP A 332 18.31 30.77 25.03
C ASP A 332 16.91 30.32 24.63
N TYR A 333 16.39 29.31 25.32
CA TYR A 333 15.07 28.75 24.99
C TYR A 333 13.94 29.79 25.15
N ASN A 334 14.10 30.81 26.01
CA ASN A 334 13.05 31.81 26.25
C ASN A 334 12.74 32.60 24.98
N ALA A 335 13.75 32.80 24.13
CA ALA A 335 13.61 33.48 22.84
C ALA A 335 12.73 32.71 21.84
N TYR A 336 12.47 31.42 22.06
CA TYR A 336 11.71 30.53 21.17
C TYR A 336 10.58 29.79 21.93
N SER A 337 10.12 30.39 23.02
CA SER A 337 9.16 29.77 23.95
C SER A 337 7.73 29.65 23.40
N SER A 338 7.40 30.37 22.32
CA SER A 338 6.07 30.41 21.73
C SER A 338 6.12 30.26 20.22
N GLY A 339 5.18 29.51 19.68
CA GLY A 339 5.00 29.31 18.25
C GLY A 339 5.66 28.05 17.72
N LEU A 340 5.27 27.73 16.50
CA LEU A 340 5.82 26.65 15.72
C LEU A 340 7.03 27.17 14.93
N HIS A 341 8.25 26.77 15.31
CA HIS A 341 9.49 27.08 14.60
C HIS A 341 9.69 26.06 13.48
N THR A 342 8.76 26.09 12.51
CA THR A 342 8.75 25.14 11.40
C THR A 342 8.32 25.74 10.05
N LEU A 343 8.88 25.12 9.03
CA LEU A 343 8.78 25.30 7.59
C LEU A 343 7.34 25.37 7.01
N HIS A 344 7.02 26.48 6.33
CA HIS A 344 5.98 26.55 5.29
C HIS A 344 6.65 26.56 3.91
N VAL A 345 6.37 25.57 3.05
CA VAL A 345 6.87 25.54 1.66
C VAL A 345 5.83 26.14 0.71
N ILE A 346 6.20 27.22 0.02
CA ILE A 346 6.14 27.32 -1.45
C ILE A 346 7.39 28.14 -1.84
N PHE A 347 8.28 27.56 -2.66
CA PHE A 347 9.46 28.18 -3.31
C PHE A 347 10.01 29.46 -2.66
N VAL A 348 11.10 29.28 -1.88
CA VAL A 348 12.04 30.22 -1.24
C VAL A 348 12.28 29.68 0.16
N ILE A 349 13.55 29.70 0.61
CA ILE A 349 14.02 29.20 1.90
C ILE A 349 13.02 29.57 3.01
N PRO A 350 12.45 28.58 3.74
CA PRO A 350 11.37 28.81 4.68
C PRO A 350 11.85 29.57 5.92
N LEU A 351 11.04 30.53 6.36
CA LEU A 351 11.46 31.63 7.22
C LEU A 351 11.60 31.32 8.72
N ASN A 352 11.28 30.12 9.22
CA ASN A 352 11.40 29.73 10.64
C ASN A 352 11.69 28.21 10.78
N CYS A 353 12.94 27.79 10.97
CA CYS A 353 13.33 26.40 11.31
C CYS A 353 14.75 26.38 11.90
N MET A 354 15.13 25.31 12.61
CA MET A 354 16.53 25.10 12.98
C MET A 354 17.28 24.38 11.86
N GLN A 355 18.28 25.03 11.26
CA GLN A 355 19.18 24.41 10.29
C GLN A 355 20.36 23.77 11.02
N VAL A 356 20.70 22.55 10.64
CA VAL A 356 21.86 21.83 11.19
C VAL A 356 22.75 21.39 10.04
N LYS A 357 24.04 21.73 10.13
CA LYS A 357 25.04 21.39 9.13
C LYS A 357 26.17 20.58 9.76
N VAL A 358 26.54 19.49 9.09
CA VAL A 358 27.69 18.66 9.46
C VAL A 358 28.65 18.56 8.28
N GLU A 359 29.92 18.81 8.54
CA GLU A 359 31.03 18.60 7.60
C GLU A 359 32.05 17.63 8.21
N ASP A 360 32.48 16.63 7.43
CA ASP A 360 33.57 15.74 7.83
C ASP A 360 34.93 16.18 7.24
N ILE A 361 36.00 15.49 7.63
CA ILE A 361 37.36 15.82 7.19
C ILE A 361 37.59 15.62 5.68
N GLN A 362 36.77 14.82 5.00
CA GLN A 362 36.81 14.64 3.54
C GLN A 362 36.02 15.74 2.81
N GLY A 363 35.38 16.64 3.54
CA GLY A 363 34.59 17.74 2.99
C GLY A 363 33.18 17.34 2.57
N ARG A 364 32.70 16.13 2.90
CA ARG A 364 31.29 15.77 2.69
C ARG A 364 30.43 16.58 3.64
N LYS A 365 29.31 17.07 3.13
CA LYS A 365 28.41 17.98 3.84
C LYS A 365 27.00 17.45 3.78
N HIS A 366 26.31 17.55 4.91
CA HIS A 366 24.88 17.30 4.97
C HIS A 366 24.22 18.41 5.79
N GLU A 367 23.04 18.85 5.35
CA GLU A 367 22.27 19.91 5.98
C GLU A 367 20.81 19.47 6.08
N ILE A 368 20.21 19.66 7.24
CA ILE A 368 18.80 19.34 7.50
C ILE A 368 18.06 20.54 8.09
N ASN A 369 16.76 20.60 7.80
CA ASN A 369 15.84 21.51 8.47
C ASN A 369 15.08 20.75 9.55
N HIS A 370 15.28 21.14 10.81
CA HIS A 370 14.63 20.51 11.96
C HIS A 370 13.49 21.38 12.50
N PRO A 371 12.23 20.90 12.40
CA PRO A 371 11.11 21.58 13.00
C PRO A 371 11.06 21.40 14.52
N PHE A 372 10.74 22.44 15.29
CA PHE A 372 10.49 22.34 16.73
C PHE A 372 9.43 23.34 17.25
N SER A 373 8.95 23.11 18.46
CA SER A 373 8.02 23.96 19.21
C SER A 373 8.18 23.63 20.70
N LEU A 374 8.16 24.66 21.54
CA LEU A 374 8.24 24.53 23.00
C LEU A 374 6.88 24.67 23.71
N ASP A 375 5.86 25.16 22.99
CA ASP A 375 4.50 25.40 23.50
C ASP A 375 3.48 24.34 23.02
N ASN A 376 3.96 23.23 22.47
CA ASN A 376 3.16 22.16 21.84
C ASN A 376 2.35 22.61 20.61
N SER A 377 2.71 23.72 19.96
CA SER A 377 2.22 24.03 18.63
C SER A 377 2.57 22.89 17.66
N LYS A 378 1.58 22.37 16.93
CA LYS A 378 1.76 21.26 15.98
C LYS A 378 1.65 21.73 14.53
N PRO A 379 2.44 21.18 13.60
CA PRO A 379 2.28 21.46 12.18
C PRO A 379 0.95 20.92 11.66
N ALA A 380 0.46 21.50 10.55
CA ALA A 380 -0.71 20.97 9.85
C ALA A 380 -0.42 19.54 9.34
N LEU A 381 -1.34 18.61 9.62
CA LEU A 381 -1.17 17.20 9.27
C LEU A 381 -1.34 16.99 7.76
N LYS A 382 -0.42 16.24 7.14
CA LYS A 382 -0.54 15.77 5.76
C LYS A 382 -1.52 14.59 5.72
N LEU A 383 -2.81 14.87 5.62
CA LEU A 383 -3.88 13.85 5.68
C LEU A 383 -3.64 12.66 4.72
N PHE A 384 -3.13 12.92 3.51
CA PHE A 384 -2.86 11.87 2.54
C PHE A 384 -1.75 10.89 2.98
N SER A 385 -0.70 11.38 3.66
CA SER A 385 0.41 10.52 4.05
C SER A 385 0.14 9.65 5.27
N GLN A 386 -0.87 10.04 6.06
CA GLN A 386 -1.34 9.31 7.24
C GLN A 386 -2.45 8.30 6.90
N TRP A 387 -3.20 8.55 5.82
CA TRP A 387 -4.34 7.74 5.42
C TRP A 387 -4.05 6.24 5.37
N PRO A 388 -2.94 5.75 4.74
CA PRO A 388 -2.67 4.31 4.66
C PRO A 388 -2.49 3.65 6.03
N LEU A 389 -2.04 4.39 7.04
CA LEU A 389 -1.82 3.89 8.39
C LEU A 389 -3.05 4.07 9.30
N ASN A 390 -3.95 4.99 8.98
CA ASN A 390 -5.13 5.26 9.80
C ASN A 390 -6.34 4.41 9.40
N VAL A 391 -6.47 4.02 8.13
CA VAL A 391 -7.56 3.14 7.68
C VAL A 391 -7.44 1.74 8.26
N TYR A 392 -8.53 0.98 8.16
CA TYR A 392 -8.52 -0.45 8.39
C TYR A 392 -8.73 -1.16 7.04
N PHE A 393 -7.64 -1.67 6.45
CA PHE A 393 -7.65 -2.24 5.10
C PHE A 393 -8.64 -3.39 4.90
N PRO A 394 -8.87 -4.31 5.87
CA PRO A 394 -9.88 -5.35 5.72
C PRO A 394 -11.27 -4.79 5.37
N ASP A 395 -11.69 -3.71 6.04
CA ASP A 395 -12.98 -3.05 5.78
C ASP A 395 -12.98 -2.32 4.43
N VAL A 396 -11.87 -1.66 4.07
CA VAL A 396 -11.73 -1.00 2.76
C VAL A 396 -11.87 -2.00 1.62
N LEU A 397 -11.16 -3.14 1.71
CA LEU A 397 -11.22 -4.20 0.71
C LEU A 397 -12.61 -4.84 0.63
N LEU A 398 -13.27 -5.06 1.77
CA LEU A 398 -14.65 -5.55 1.80
C LEU A 398 -15.62 -4.55 1.17
N MET A 399 -15.50 -3.26 1.49
CA MET A 399 -16.33 -2.20 0.91
C MET A 399 -16.13 -2.12 -0.62
N MET A 400 -14.88 -2.17 -1.09
CA MET A 400 -14.57 -2.23 -2.52
C MET A 400 -15.24 -3.43 -3.20
N PHE A 401 -15.17 -4.61 -2.58
CA PHE A 401 -15.83 -5.81 -3.09
C PHE A 401 -17.35 -5.67 -3.14
N VAL A 402 -17.98 -5.13 -2.09
CA VAL A 402 -19.42 -4.89 -2.03
C VAL A 402 -19.86 -3.88 -3.10
N ILE A 403 -19.16 -2.75 -3.23
CA ILE A 403 -19.45 -1.73 -4.24
C ILE A 403 -19.31 -2.33 -5.64
N ALA A 404 -18.22 -3.04 -5.93
CA ALA A 404 -18.02 -3.70 -7.22
C ALA A 404 -19.12 -4.73 -7.50
N SER A 405 -19.54 -5.50 -6.49
CA SER A 405 -20.63 -6.46 -6.63
C SER A 405 -21.97 -5.76 -6.93
N LEU A 406 -22.29 -4.68 -6.21
CA LEU A 406 -23.49 -3.87 -6.46
C LEU A 406 -23.47 -3.23 -7.84
N ALA A 407 -22.33 -2.69 -8.27
CA ALA A 407 -22.15 -2.13 -9.61
C ALA A 407 -22.36 -3.19 -10.72
N ASN A 408 -21.94 -4.44 -10.48
CA ASN A 408 -22.20 -5.56 -11.40
C ASN A 408 -23.67 -6.03 -11.40
N LEU A 409 -24.37 -5.90 -10.26
CA LEU A 409 -25.78 -6.28 -10.14
C LEU A 409 -26.74 -5.19 -10.64
N LEU A 410 -26.33 -3.92 -10.60
CA LEU A 410 -27.16 -2.77 -10.99
C LEU A 410 -27.70 -2.88 -12.43
N PRO A 411 -26.91 -3.27 -13.47
CA PRO A 411 -27.43 -3.51 -14.81
C PRO A 411 -28.48 -4.62 -14.88
N LEU A 412 -28.39 -5.67 -14.06
CA LEU A 412 -29.39 -6.74 -14.00
C LEU A 412 -30.69 -6.26 -13.35
N LEU A 413 -30.60 -5.45 -12.29
CA LEU A 413 -31.75 -4.83 -11.64
C LEU A 413 -32.41 -3.80 -12.55
N VAL A 414 -31.63 -2.97 -13.24
CA VAL A 414 -32.10 -2.02 -14.26
C VAL A 414 -32.72 -2.78 -15.43
N TYR A 415 -32.10 -3.82 -15.97
CA TYR A 415 -32.70 -4.66 -17.02
C TYR A 415 -34.01 -5.28 -16.55
N ARG A 416 -34.08 -5.81 -15.32
CA ARG A 416 -35.32 -6.37 -14.77
C ARG A 416 -36.38 -5.30 -14.60
N PHE A 417 -36.03 -4.11 -14.10
CA PHE A 417 -36.96 -2.99 -13.92
C PHE A 417 -37.43 -2.43 -15.26
N VAL A 418 -36.51 -2.16 -16.19
CA VAL A 418 -36.77 -1.79 -17.58
C VAL A 418 -37.66 -2.84 -18.22
N SER A 419 -37.36 -4.14 -18.16
CA SER A 419 -38.22 -5.20 -18.74
C SER A 419 -39.64 -5.22 -18.14
N LYS A 420 -39.80 -4.79 -16.88
CA LYS A 420 -41.09 -4.72 -16.19
C LYS A 420 -41.84 -3.42 -16.49
N CYS A 421 -41.12 -2.32 -16.73
CA CYS A 421 -41.65 -0.98 -17.01
C CYS A 421 -41.84 -0.72 -18.52
N THR A 422 -41.04 -1.34 -19.37
CA THR A 422 -41.25 -1.40 -20.81
C THR A 422 -42.39 -2.38 -21.06
N LYS A 423 -43.60 -1.83 -21.12
CA LYS A 423 -44.85 -2.49 -21.52
C LYS A 423 -44.81 -3.09 -22.95
N TYR A 424 -43.64 -3.21 -23.58
CA TYR A 424 -43.45 -3.74 -24.92
C TYR A 424 -43.44 -5.26 -24.88
N LYS A 425 -44.62 -5.82 -25.16
CA LYS A 425 -44.91 -7.23 -25.37
C LYS A 425 -44.35 -7.73 -26.71
N SER A 426 -43.10 -7.39 -27.03
CA SER A 426 -42.51 -7.78 -28.32
C SER A 426 -41.91 -9.18 -28.21
N PRO A 427 -42.32 -10.12 -29.07
CA PRO A 427 -41.75 -11.45 -29.09
C PRO A 427 -40.27 -11.40 -29.51
N TRP A 428 -39.44 -12.19 -28.85
CA TRP A 428 -38.07 -12.47 -29.26
C TRP A 428 -38.02 -13.22 -30.60
N ALA A 429 -39.03 -14.05 -30.86
CA ALA A 429 -39.27 -14.67 -32.15
C ALA A 429 -40.73 -15.09 -32.33
N ILE A 430 -41.22 -15.13 -33.57
CA ILE A 430 -42.49 -15.73 -33.97
C ILE A 430 -42.20 -16.74 -35.07
N GLY A 431 -42.58 -18.00 -34.90
CA GLY A 431 -42.31 -19.01 -35.91
C GLY A 431 -42.92 -20.37 -35.61
N GLU A 432 -42.63 -21.35 -36.45
CA GLU A 432 -43.09 -22.72 -36.25
C GLU A 432 -42.23 -23.38 -35.17
N LEU A 433 -42.73 -23.38 -33.93
CA LEU A 433 -41.99 -23.89 -32.76
C LEU A 433 -42.27 -25.38 -32.52
N VAL A 434 -43.35 -25.90 -33.09
CA VAL A 434 -43.77 -27.29 -33.13
C VAL A 434 -44.35 -27.52 -34.53
N THR A 435 -44.17 -28.70 -35.11
CA THR A 435 -44.67 -29.04 -36.45
C THR A 435 -46.11 -28.57 -36.64
N ASP A 436 -46.35 -27.77 -37.68
CA ASP A 436 -47.63 -27.16 -38.06
C ASP A 436 -48.23 -26.15 -37.05
N LEU A 437 -47.48 -25.71 -36.04
CA LEU A 437 -47.94 -24.78 -35.00
C LEU A 437 -47.03 -23.55 -34.88
N ILE A 438 -47.60 -22.39 -35.22
CA ILE A 438 -46.96 -21.09 -35.00
C ILE A 438 -47.03 -20.72 -33.51
N GLY A 439 -45.88 -20.34 -32.98
CA GLY A 439 -45.67 -19.94 -31.60
C GLY A 439 -44.95 -18.61 -31.47
N TRP A 440 -45.07 -18.00 -30.30
CA TRP A 440 -44.48 -16.72 -29.95
C TRP A 440 -43.53 -16.90 -28.76
N VAL A 441 -42.26 -16.59 -28.94
CA VAL A 441 -41.24 -16.68 -27.88
C VAL A 441 -41.13 -15.32 -27.20
N PHE A 442 -41.33 -15.27 -25.90
CA PHE A 442 -41.13 -14.08 -25.08
C PHE A 442 -40.08 -14.34 -23.98
N PRO A 443 -39.49 -13.29 -23.39
CA PRO A 443 -38.60 -13.45 -22.23
C PRO A 443 -39.26 -14.13 -21.01
N TRP A 444 -40.59 -14.21 -20.94
CA TRP A 444 -41.33 -14.83 -19.83
C TRP A 444 -42.01 -16.16 -20.20
N GLY A 445 -41.77 -16.69 -21.40
CA GLY A 445 -42.28 -17.99 -21.84
C GLY A 445 -42.64 -18.04 -23.32
N ILE A 446 -43.00 -19.24 -23.77
CA ILE A 446 -43.36 -19.54 -25.15
C ILE A 446 -44.87 -19.73 -25.23
N TYR A 447 -45.55 -19.03 -26.13
CA TYR A 447 -46.98 -19.14 -26.34
C TYR A 447 -47.29 -19.92 -27.62
N VAL A 448 -47.90 -21.10 -27.50
CA VAL A 448 -48.31 -21.95 -28.64
C VAL A 448 -49.70 -22.52 -28.36
N LYS A 449 -50.60 -22.48 -29.36
CA LYS A 449 -51.96 -23.05 -29.26
C LYS A 449 -52.75 -22.58 -28.01
N GLY A 450 -52.69 -21.30 -27.68
CA GLY A 450 -53.43 -20.73 -26.56
C GLY A 450 -52.81 -20.99 -25.17
N LYS A 451 -51.71 -21.75 -25.08
CA LYS A 451 -51.04 -22.12 -23.82
C LYS A 451 -49.69 -21.43 -23.67
N LEU A 452 -49.40 -20.96 -22.47
CA LEU A 452 -48.10 -20.43 -22.08
C LEU A 452 -47.23 -21.56 -21.50
N ILE A 453 -46.15 -21.88 -22.18
CA ILE A 453 -45.10 -22.80 -21.74
C ILE A 453 -44.02 -21.97 -21.06
N LYS A 454 -43.82 -22.18 -19.76
CA LYS A 454 -42.73 -21.55 -19.00
C LYS A 454 -41.53 -22.48 -19.07
N ASP A 455 -40.49 -22.06 -19.77
CA ASP A 455 -39.22 -22.78 -19.87
C ASP A 455 -38.10 -21.83 -19.42
N SER A 456 -37.20 -22.29 -18.54
CA SER A 456 -36.07 -21.51 -18.06
C SER A 456 -34.92 -21.45 -19.06
N PHE A 457 -34.87 -22.36 -20.03
CA PHE A 457 -33.79 -22.41 -21.02
C PHE A 457 -33.82 -21.21 -21.99
N ILE A 458 -34.97 -20.53 -22.13
CA ILE A 458 -35.07 -19.26 -22.85
C ILE A 458 -34.12 -18.19 -22.28
N TYR A 459 -33.84 -18.22 -20.98
CA TYR A 459 -32.90 -17.29 -20.35
C TYR A 459 -31.45 -17.59 -20.73
N ALA A 460 -31.08 -18.87 -20.89
CA ALA A 460 -29.76 -19.26 -21.38
C ALA A 460 -29.56 -18.81 -22.83
N TYR A 461 -30.60 -18.93 -23.67
CA TYR A 461 -30.58 -18.44 -25.05
C TYR A 461 -30.45 -16.92 -25.14
N GLY A 462 -31.21 -16.18 -24.33
CA GLY A 462 -31.11 -14.72 -24.22
C GLY A 462 -29.75 -14.26 -23.68
N PHE A 463 -29.21 -14.94 -22.67
CA PHE A 463 -27.88 -14.69 -22.13
C PHE A 463 -26.79 -14.89 -23.18
N GLY A 464 -26.84 -16.01 -23.91
CA GLY A 464 -25.91 -16.29 -25.01
C GLY A 464 -25.96 -15.20 -26.08
N GLN A 465 -27.16 -14.72 -26.45
CA GLN A 465 -27.33 -13.60 -27.37
C GLN A 465 -26.65 -12.33 -26.83
N ILE A 466 -26.91 -11.96 -25.57
CA ILE A 466 -26.35 -10.75 -24.94
C ILE A 466 -24.82 -10.79 -24.93
N ILE A 467 -24.22 -11.89 -24.44
CA ILE A 467 -22.77 -12.01 -24.28
C ILE A 467 -22.05 -12.12 -25.62
N THR A 468 -22.63 -12.81 -26.60
CA THR A 468 -21.94 -13.08 -27.87
C THR A 468 -22.22 -12.04 -28.96
N PHE A 469 -23.23 -11.18 -28.81
CA PHE A 469 -23.56 -10.17 -29.82
C PHE A 469 -23.78 -8.77 -29.24
N GLN A 470 -24.75 -8.55 -28.36
CA GLN A 470 -25.12 -7.19 -27.91
C GLN A 470 -24.01 -6.52 -27.08
N LEU A 471 -23.37 -7.24 -26.16
CA LEU A 471 -22.30 -6.69 -25.33
C LEU A 471 -21.05 -6.35 -26.17
N PRO A 472 -20.53 -7.24 -27.04
CA PRO A 472 -19.47 -6.89 -27.98
C PRO A 472 -19.84 -5.72 -28.90
N LEU A 473 -21.07 -5.70 -29.44
CA LEU A 473 -21.54 -4.62 -30.32
C LEU A 473 -21.46 -3.26 -29.63
N ASN A 474 -21.89 -3.18 -28.36
CA ASN A 474 -21.81 -1.95 -27.58
C ASN A 474 -20.36 -1.47 -27.42
N PHE A 475 -19.44 -2.36 -27.02
CA PHE A 475 -18.02 -2.01 -26.89
C PHE A 475 -17.42 -1.52 -28.21
N ILE A 476 -17.75 -2.19 -29.32
CA ILE A 476 -17.27 -1.82 -30.66
C ILE A 476 -17.80 -0.44 -31.07
N LEU A 477 -19.10 -0.18 -30.88
CA LEU A 477 -19.72 1.11 -31.21
C LEU A 477 -19.17 2.24 -30.33
N SER A 478 -19.04 2.01 -29.01
CA SER A 478 -18.49 2.99 -28.07
C SER A 478 -17.03 3.31 -28.38
N HIS A 479 -16.20 2.29 -28.62
CA HIS A 479 -14.80 2.49 -29.01
C HIS A 479 -14.69 3.25 -30.34
N ARG A 480 -15.57 2.96 -31.30
CA ARG A 480 -15.59 3.68 -32.57
C ARG A 480 -15.97 5.15 -32.40
N LEU A 481 -16.96 5.45 -31.56
CA LEU A 481 -17.38 6.82 -31.23
C LEU A 481 -16.25 7.58 -30.52
N ASP A 482 -15.55 6.95 -29.57
CA ASP A 482 -14.38 7.54 -28.89
C ASP A 482 -13.26 7.90 -29.89
N LYS A 483 -12.92 6.99 -30.81
CA LYS A 483 -11.93 7.27 -31.85
C LYS A 483 -12.35 8.39 -32.79
N ARG A 484 -13.65 8.56 -33.03
CA ARG A 484 -14.19 9.69 -33.80
C ARG A 484 -14.06 11.00 -33.04
N MET A 485 -14.26 11.02 -31.71
CA MET A 485 -14.03 12.21 -30.89
C MET A 485 -12.57 12.65 -30.87
N GLN A 486 -11.64 11.69 -30.92
CA GLN A 486 -10.19 11.93 -30.94
C GLN A 486 -9.66 12.33 -32.33
N SER A 487 -10.46 12.16 -33.39
CA SER A 487 -10.05 12.50 -34.76
C SER A 487 -10.14 14.02 -35.03
N LEU A 488 -9.15 14.57 -35.74
CA LEU A 488 -9.09 15.99 -36.06
C LEU A 488 -10.30 16.42 -36.93
N PRO A 489 -10.95 17.57 -36.63
CA PRO A 489 -12.26 17.95 -37.17
C PRO A 489 -12.37 18.00 -38.70
N ASN A 490 -11.25 18.10 -39.42
CA ASN A 490 -11.21 18.23 -40.89
C ASN A 490 -10.61 17.02 -41.62
N THR A 491 -10.37 15.89 -40.93
CA THR A 491 -9.77 14.70 -41.56
C THR A 491 -10.85 13.68 -41.90
N GLN A 492 -11.21 13.55 -43.18
CA GLN A 492 -12.10 12.50 -43.65
C GLN A 492 -11.31 11.25 -44.05
N TYR A 493 -11.43 10.20 -43.24
CA TYR A 493 -10.89 8.89 -43.58
C TYR A 493 -11.93 8.09 -44.38
N THR A 494 -11.50 7.45 -45.47
CA THR A 494 -12.29 6.43 -46.15
C THR A 494 -12.24 5.12 -45.37
N PHE A 495 -13.06 4.14 -45.74
CA PHE A 495 -13.06 2.80 -45.12
C PHE A 495 -11.66 2.15 -45.12
N ILE A 496 -10.91 2.35 -46.20
CA ILE A 496 -9.60 1.71 -46.44
C ILE A 496 -8.46 2.55 -45.83
N THR A 497 -8.62 3.87 -45.77
CA THR A 497 -7.56 4.77 -45.30
C THR A 497 -7.68 5.11 -43.81
N SER A 498 -8.66 4.54 -43.10
CA SER A 498 -8.84 4.78 -41.68
C SER A 498 -7.77 4.04 -40.85
N PRO A 499 -7.05 4.73 -39.95
CA PRO A 499 -6.16 4.06 -38.99
C PRO A 499 -6.91 3.16 -38.01
N PHE A 500 -8.25 3.20 -38.02
CA PHE A 500 -9.13 2.43 -37.15
C PHE A 500 -9.86 1.30 -37.88
N ILE A 501 -9.37 0.88 -39.05
CA ILE A 501 -9.96 -0.21 -39.87
C ILE A 501 -10.14 -1.51 -39.10
N TYR A 502 -9.30 -1.78 -38.11
CA TYR A 502 -9.42 -2.97 -37.25
C TYR A 502 -10.75 -3.00 -36.48
N VAL A 503 -11.27 -1.85 -36.05
CA VAL A 503 -12.59 -1.76 -35.37
C VAL A 503 -13.69 -2.14 -36.35
N ASP A 504 -13.54 -1.73 -37.61
CA ASP A 504 -14.47 -2.10 -38.67
C ASP A 504 -14.42 -3.59 -38.99
N MET A 505 -13.23 -4.21 -38.99
CA MET A 505 -13.08 -5.67 -39.16
C MET A 505 -13.72 -6.46 -38.02
N ILE A 506 -13.52 -6.03 -36.77
CA ILE A 506 -14.12 -6.68 -35.60
C ILE A 506 -15.66 -6.57 -35.65
N PHE A 507 -16.18 -5.41 -36.06
CA PHE A 507 -17.62 -5.24 -36.28
C PHE A 507 -18.17 -6.21 -37.33
N PHE A 508 -17.52 -6.33 -38.50
CA PHE A 508 -18.00 -7.25 -39.53
C PHE A 508 -17.86 -8.72 -39.13
N PHE A 509 -16.84 -9.08 -38.36
CA PHE A 509 -16.73 -10.41 -37.77
C PHE A 509 -17.93 -10.70 -36.84
N LEU A 510 -18.33 -9.72 -36.03
CA LEU A 510 -19.50 -9.84 -35.16
C LEU A 510 -20.81 -9.99 -35.96
N ILE A 511 -20.94 -9.30 -37.10
CA ILE A 511 -22.08 -9.47 -38.02
C ILE A 511 -22.09 -10.87 -38.63
N ILE A 512 -20.93 -11.39 -39.08
CA ILE A 512 -20.81 -12.76 -39.59
C ILE A 512 -21.23 -13.77 -38.52
N TRP A 513 -20.75 -13.59 -37.28
CA TRP A 513 -21.16 -14.43 -36.14
C TRP A 513 -22.68 -14.43 -35.94
N GLN A 514 -23.32 -13.27 -36.01
CA GLN A 514 -24.78 -13.16 -35.87
C GLN A 514 -25.52 -13.81 -37.05
N ILE A 515 -24.99 -13.72 -38.28
CA ILE A 515 -25.53 -14.43 -39.44
C ILE A 515 -25.46 -15.95 -39.21
N VAL A 516 -24.33 -16.47 -38.72
CA VAL A 516 -24.20 -17.90 -38.36
C VAL A 516 -25.23 -18.28 -37.30
N CYS A 517 -25.43 -17.44 -36.28
CA CYS A 517 -26.49 -17.66 -35.28
C CYS A 517 -27.90 -17.66 -35.89
N CYS A 518 -28.17 -16.80 -36.88
CA CYS A 518 -29.44 -16.80 -37.62
C CYS A 518 -29.61 -18.08 -38.46
N LEU A 519 -28.53 -18.62 -39.05
CA LEU A 519 -28.56 -19.89 -39.78
C LEU A 519 -28.85 -21.08 -38.87
N TRP A 520 -28.27 -21.11 -37.67
CA TRP A 520 -28.63 -22.12 -36.66
C TRP A 520 -30.09 -21.98 -36.21
N PHE A 521 -30.55 -20.74 -36.01
CA PHE A 521 -31.94 -20.47 -35.65
C PHE A 521 -32.92 -20.91 -36.76
N PHE A 522 -32.54 -20.69 -38.02
CA PHE A 522 -33.25 -21.19 -39.20
C PHE A 522 -33.32 -22.71 -39.22
N GLY A 523 -32.19 -23.41 -39.01
CA GLY A 523 -32.16 -24.87 -38.95
C GLY A 523 -33.05 -25.46 -37.86
N ALA A 524 -33.29 -24.71 -36.77
CA ALA A 524 -34.11 -25.15 -35.65
C ALA A 524 -35.62 -24.82 -35.81
N TYR A 525 -35.97 -23.66 -36.36
CA TYR A 525 -37.35 -23.13 -36.31
C TYR A 525 -37.89 -22.60 -37.66
N GLY A 526 -37.13 -22.80 -38.74
CA GLY A 526 -37.55 -22.48 -40.10
C GLY A 526 -37.57 -20.98 -40.45
N TRP A 527 -38.08 -20.68 -41.65
CA TRP A 527 -38.03 -19.33 -42.23
C TRP A 527 -38.87 -18.30 -41.49
N ILE A 528 -40.04 -18.69 -40.96
CA ILE A 528 -40.94 -17.76 -40.25
C ILE A 528 -40.26 -17.24 -38.99
N ALA A 529 -39.68 -18.14 -38.16
CA ALA A 529 -38.92 -17.77 -36.97
C ALA A 529 -37.73 -16.86 -37.30
N THR A 530 -37.04 -17.17 -38.39
CA THR A 530 -35.85 -16.42 -38.81
C THR A 530 -36.20 -15.01 -39.26
N ILE A 531 -37.28 -14.84 -40.04
CA ILE A 531 -37.72 -13.52 -40.53
C ILE A 531 -38.31 -12.69 -39.38
N PHE A 532 -39.17 -13.30 -38.57
CA PHE A 532 -39.83 -12.66 -37.43
C PHE A 532 -39.11 -12.96 -36.10
N GLY A 533 -37.78 -12.91 -36.12
CA GLY A 533 -36.91 -13.07 -34.96
C GLY A 533 -36.17 -11.78 -34.61
N PRO A 534 -36.81 -10.79 -33.95
CA PRO A 534 -36.16 -9.51 -33.62
C PRO A 534 -34.83 -9.66 -32.88
N LEU A 535 -34.77 -10.65 -31.99
CA LEU A 535 -33.59 -10.93 -31.18
C LEU A 535 -32.40 -11.42 -32.02
N LYS A 536 -32.65 -12.01 -33.20
CA LYS A 536 -31.63 -12.55 -34.10
C LYS A 536 -31.44 -11.69 -35.34
N THR A 537 -32.39 -11.73 -36.26
CA THR A 537 -32.26 -11.16 -37.61
C THR A 537 -32.37 -9.64 -37.60
N TRP A 538 -33.30 -9.07 -36.83
CA TRP A 538 -33.45 -7.60 -36.80
C TRP A 538 -32.26 -6.91 -36.12
N SER A 539 -31.63 -7.61 -35.18
CA SER A 539 -30.42 -7.14 -34.52
C SER A 539 -29.26 -6.91 -35.50
N ILE A 540 -29.20 -7.63 -36.64
CA ILE A 540 -28.23 -7.36 -37.72
C ILE A 540 -28.50 -6.01 -38.37
N PHE A 541 -29.75 -5.74 -38.76
CA PHE A 541 -30.14 -4.50 -39.40
C PHE A 541 -29.94 -3.29 -38.47
N ILE A 542 -30.31 -3.43 -37.20
CA ILE A 542 -30.09 -2.40 -36.19
C ILE A 542 -28.59 -2.16 -35.99
N ALA A 543 -27.78 -3.22 -35.89
CA ALA A 543 -26.33 -3.08 -35.74
C ALA A 543 -25.70 -2.36 -36.94
N LEU A 544 -26.08 -2.72 -38.17
CA LEU A 544 -25.62 -2.04 -39.40
C LEU A 544 -26.06 -0.59 -39.46
N TRP A 545 -27.29 -0.29 -39.05
CA TRP A 545 -27.81 1.07 -38.97
C TRP A 545 -27.04 1.90 -37.94
N LEU A 546 -26.92 1.42 -36.70
CA LEU A 546 -26.17 2.10 -35.63
C LEU A 546 -24.72 2.33 -36.04
N TRP A 547 -24.08 1.33 -36.64
CA TRP A 547 -22.73 1.44 -37.16
C TRP A 547 -22.60 2.55 -38.21
N ASN A 548 -23.55 2.64 -39.13
CA ASN A 548 -23.59 3.73 -40.12
C ASN A 548 -23.83 5.09 -39.46
N GLU A 549 -24.69 5.18 -38.45
CA GLU A 549 -24.95 6.41 -37.70
C GLU A 549 -23.69 6.88 -36.95
N THR A 550 -22.90 5.98 -36.36
CA THR A 550 -21.60 6.37 -35.74
C THR A 550 -20.63 7.00 -36.75
N ARG A 551 -20.80 6.74 -38.06
CA ARG A 551 -20.00 7.34 -39.13
C ARG A 551 -20.56 8.66 -39.65
N LYS A 552 -21.84 8.95 -39.42
CA LYS A 552 -22.51 10.16 -39.88
C LYS A 552 -22.59 11.24 -38.81
N ILE A 553 -22.71 10.85 -37.54
CA ILE A 553 -22.86 11.76 -36.41
C ILE A 553 -21.72 12.79 -36.35
N THR A 554 -22.04 14.07 -36.20
CA THR A 554 -21.05 15.14 -36.17
C THR A 554 -20.34 15.20 -34.82
N THR A 555 -19.09 15.68 -34.79
CA THR A 555 -18.35 15.86 -33.53
C THR A 555 -19.06 16.83 -32.57
N ASN A 556 -19.85 17.77 -33.10
CA ASN A 556 -20.64 18.70 -32.29
C ASN A 556 -21.83 18.00 -31.60
N GLU A 557 -22.52 17.09 -32.28
CA GLU A 557 -23.61 16.29 -31.70
C GLU A 557 -23.09 15.34 -30.62
N ILE A 558 -21.93 14.71 -30.84
CA ILE A 558 -21.29 13.86 -29.82
C ILE A 558 -20.93 14.69 -28.59
N ARG A 559 -20.29 15.87 -28.78
CA ARG A 559 -19.90 16.77 -27.69
C ARG A 559 -21.09 17.33 -26.91
N TYR A 560 -22.19 17.63 -27.61
CA TYR A 560 -23.43 18.05 -26.98
C TYR A 560 -23.99 16.93 -26.08
N ALA A 561 -24.05 15.69 -26.57
CA ALA A 561 -24.51 14.54 -25.79
C ALA A 561 -23.64 14.27 -24.55
N THR A 562 -22.30 14.38 -24.66
CA THR A 562 -21.40 14.24 -23.50
C THR A 562 -21.51 15.41 -22.51
N GLY A 563 -21.68 16.65 -22.99
CA GLY A 563 -21.85 17.82 -22.12
C GLY A 563 -23.19 17.84 -21.37
N VAL A 564 -24.24 17.24 -21.92
CA VAL A 564 -25.52 17.01 -21.22
C VAL A 564 -25.35 15.97 -20.10
N MET A 565 -24.56 14.91 -20.32
CA MET A 565 -24.22 13.91 -19.29
C MET A 565 -23.34 14.48 -18.17
N GLU A 566 -22.36 15.33 -18.49
CA GLU A 566 -21.58 16.04 -17.46
C GLU A 566 -22.46 16.92 -16.58
N LYS A 567 -23.41 17.67 -17.18
CA LYS A 567 -24.37 18.50 -16.43
C LYS A 567 -25.33 17.70 -15.55
N LEU A 568 -25.63 16.46 -15.91
CA LEU A 568 -26.44 15.52 -15.11
C LEU A 568 -25.65 14.86 -13.98
N ASN A 569 -24.32 14.84 -14.05
CA ASN A 569 -23.44 14.33 -12.98
C ASN A 569 -22.99 15.44 -12.02
N THR A 570 -23.11 16.71 -12.41
CA THR A 570 -22.80 17.89 -11.56
C THR A 570 -24.00 18.44 -10.79
N ASN A 571 -25.21 17.91 -11.03
CA ASN A 571 -26.42 18.13 -10.22
C ASN A 571 -26.75 16.83 -9.49
#